data_AF-A0A2T4IGY4-F1
#
_entry.id   AF-A0A2T4IGY4-F1
#
_cell.length_a   1.000
_cell.length_b   1.000
_cell.length_c   1.000
_cell.angle_alpha   90.00
_cell.angle_beta   90.00
_cell.angle_gamma   90.00
#
_symmetry.space_group_name_H-M   'P 1'
#
loop_
_entity.id
_entity.type
_entity.pdbx_description
1 polymer ?
#
loop_
_entity_poly.entity_id
_entity_poly.type
_entity_poly.pdbx_seq_one_letter_code
_entity_poly.pdbx_strand_id
1 'polypeptide(L)'
;MNKRSIEEPRIMSMPARRLLLVLLLPLLQGCEQMAELLELPNPQKEAEAAEAEGRAIGGACRHAGRALEDCYTLNPKALKSAVFAGWREMNDYMMANNIAEVPAQLTPPAVITAVPAEADHAPGIIPGQPFTPIQPPR
;
A
#
# COMPACT_ATOMS: atom_id res chain seq x y z
N MET A 1 48.44 17.03 58.43
CA MET A 1 48.01 15.63 58.70
C MET A 1 46.60 15.72 59.28
N ASN A 2 45.52 15.15 58.77
CA ASN A 2 45.34 14.12 57.75
C ASN A 2 43.86 14.15 57.27
N LYS A 3 43.68 13.97 55.95
CA LYS A 3 42.54 13.33 55.25
C LYS A 3 41.17 14.01 55.22
N ARG A 4 40.93 14.66 54.07
CA ARG A 4 39.65 14.57 53.33
C ARG A 4 39.45 13.10 52.90
N SER A 5 38.30 12.52 53.19
CA SER A 5 37.75 11.32 52.55
C SER A 5 36.24 11.53 52.60
N ILE A 6 35.60 11.96 51.52
CA ILE A 6 35.18 11.14 50.37
C ILE A 6 34.35 9.95 50.86
N GLU A 7 33.03 10.15 50.96
CA GLU A 7 32.09 9.15 50.46
C GLU A 7 30.84 9.87 49.93
N GLU A 8 30.56 9.68 48.65
CA GLU A 8 29.42 10.23 47.93
C GLU A 8 28.10 9.63 48.41
N PRO A 9 27.01 10.41 48.50
CA PRO A 9 25.68 9.83 48.55
C PRO A 9 25.32 9.30 47.15
N ARG A 10 25.75 8.07 46.85
CA ARG A 10 25.27 7.25 45.71
C ARG A 10 23.79 6.80 45.89
N ILE A 11 23.01 7.53 46.67
CA ILE A 11 21.67 7.15 47.17
C ILE A 11 20.56 8.02 46.56
N MET A 12 20.89 9.06 45.79
CA MET A 12 19.92 9.78 44.95
C MET A 12 19.65 9.03 43.62
N SER A 13 19.57 7.69 43.59
CA SER A 13 20.08 6.98 42.39
C SER A 13 19.12 6.17 41.51
N MET A 14 17.85 5.89 41.85
CA MET A 14 16.99 5.10 40.93
C MET A 14 15.51 5.52 40.78
N PRO A 15 14.71 5.71 41.85
CA PRO A 15 13.27 5.93 41.67
C PRO A 15 12.96 7.34 41.16
N ALA A 16 13.62 8.38 41.69
CA ALA A 16 13.42 9.77 41.25
C ALA A 16 13.87 10.00 39.81
N ARG A 17 14.99 9.39 39.39
CA ARG A 17 15.48 9.47 38.01
C ARG A 17 14.55 8.74 37.03
N ARG A 18 14.00 7.58 37.42
CA ARG A 18 12.97 6.88 36.63
C ARG A 18 11.67 7.68 36.56
N LEU A 19 11.23 8.29 37.66
CA LEU A 19 10.04 9.15 37.67
C LEU A 19 10.20 10.35 36.75
N LEU A 20 11.38 10.99 36.78
CA LEU A 20 11.71 12.11 35.91
C LEU A 20 11.72 11.69 34.43
N LEU A 21 12.27 10.51 34.11
CA LEU A 21 12.24 9.96 32.75
C LEU A 21 10.82 9.65 32.27
N VAL A 22 9.95 9.11 33.14
CA VAL A 22 8.53 8.88 32.85
C VAL A 22 7.76 10.19 32.61
N LEU A 23 8.08 11.23 33.37
CA LEU A 23 7.51 12.58 33.18
C LEU A 23 8.04 13.28 31.92
N LEU A 24 9.23 12.92 31.43
CA LEU A 24 9.84 13.49 30.22
C LEU A 24 9.36 12.80 28.92
N LEU A 25 8.87 11.56 28.99
CA LEU A 25 8.32 10.82 27.85
C LEU A 25 7.24 11.57 27.04
N PRO A 26 6.21 12.20 27.64
CA PRO A 26 5.19 12.93 26.87
C PRO A 26 5.73 14.19 26.19
N LEU A 27 6.81 14.78 26.69
CA LEU A 27 7.43 15.96 26.08
C LEU A 27 8.14 15.63 24.76
N LEU A 28 8.56 14.38 24.56
CA LEU A 28 9.12 13.92 23.28
C LEU A 28 8.03 13.64 22.23
N GLN A 29 6.84 13.18 22.65
CA GLN A 29 5.72 12.93 21.73
C GLN A 29 4.93 14.19 21.38
N GLY A 30 5.13 15.27 22.14
CA GLY A 30 4.44 16.54 21.90
C GLY A 30 4.77 17.19 20.56
N CYS A 31 5.96 16.98 19.99
CA CYS A 31 6.32 17.64 18.73
C CYS A 31 5.45 17.21 17.54
N GLU A 32 5.08 15.93 17.43
CA GLU A 32 4.20 15.43 16.37
C GLU A 32 2.74 15.87 16.57
N GLN A 33 2.28 15.88 17.83
CA GLN A 33 0.94 16.39 18.18
C GLN A 33 0.80 17.90 17.94
N MET A 34 1.88 18.67 18.14
CA MET A 34 1.91 20.09 17.81
C MET A 34 1.90 20.32 16.30
N ALA A 35 2.57 19.47 15.50
CA ALA A 35 2.52 19.57 14.04
C ALA A 35 1.11 19.31 13.49
N GLU A 36 0.39 18.35 14.09
CA GLU A 36 -1.02 18.07 13.77
C GLU A 36 -1.93 19.25 14.16
N LEU A 37 -1.73 19.86 15.33
CA LEU A 37 -2.51 21.00 15.82
C LEU A 37 -2.31 22.27 14.98
N LEU A 38 -1.13 22.44 14.39
CA LEU A 38 -0.82 23.55 13.49
C LEU A 38 -1.15 23.24 12.02
N GLU A 39 -1.78 22.09 11.73
CA GLU A 39 -2.16 21.66 10.38
C GLU A 39 -0.98 21.71 9.39
N LEU A 40 0.23 21.45 9.88
CA LEU A 40 1.41 21.41 9.02
C LEU A 40 1.41 20.12 8.19
N PRO A 41 1.73 20.18 6.89
CA PRO A 41 1.85 18.99 6.06
C PRO A 41 2.94 18.09 6.65
N ASN A 42 2.56 16.89 7.09
CA ASN A 42 3.46 15.88 7.62
C ASN A 42 3.76 14.86 6.51
N PRO A 43 4.91 14.97 5.83
CA PRO A 43 5.22 14.10 4.69
C PRO A 43 5.35 12.62 5.08
N GLN A 44 5.67 12.31 6.35
CA GLN A 44 5.71 10.92 6.81
C GLN A 44 4.31 10.34 6.95
N LYS A 45 3.39 11.08 7.57
CA LYS A 45 2.00 10.65 7.71
C LYS A 45 1.31 10.46 6.35
N GLU A 46 1.59 11.34 5.40
CA GLU A 46 1.09 11.22 4.03
C GLU A 46 1.68 9.99 3.31
N ALA A 47 2.97 9.71 3.49
CA ALA A 47 3.60 8.52 2.92
C ALA A 47 3.04 7.22 3.53
N GLU A 48 2.83 7.19 4.84
CA GLU A 48 2.22 6.06 5.54
C GLU A 48 0.77 5.85 5.09
N ALA A 49 0.00 6.93 4.95
CA ALA A 49 -1.36 6.87 4.41
C ALA A 49 -1.36 6.34 2.97
N ALA A 50 -0.47 6.82 2.10
CA ALA A 50 -0.35 6.33 0.74
C ALA A 50 0.05 4.84 0.67
N GLU A 51 0.90 4.37 1.58
CA GLU A 51 1.23 2.95 1.70
C GLU A 51 0.02 2.12 2.17
N ALA A 52 -0.68 2.58 3.21
CA ALA A 52 -1.86 1.91 3.75
C ALA A 52 -2.98 1.80 2.69
N GLU A 53 -3.27 2.90 1.99
CA GLU A 53 -4.23 2.94 0.89
C GLU A 53 -3.82 2.01 -0.25
N GLY A 54 -2.52 2.01 -0.63
CA GLY A 54 -2.01 1.11 -1.64
C GLY A 54 -2.22 -0.37 -1.27
N ARG A 55 -1.90 -0.77 -0.03
CA ARG A 55 -2.12 -2.15 0.44
C ARG A 55 -3.60 -2.52 0.44
N ALA A 56 -4.47 -1.61 0.90
CA ALA A 56 -5.91 -1.84 0.90
C ALA A 56 -6.46 -2.06 -0.52
N ILE A 57 -6.04 -1.22 -1.48
CA ILE A 57 -6.39 -1.36 -2.89
C ILE A 57 -5.92 -2.71 -3.43
N GLY A 58 -4.66 -3.08 -3.20
CA GLY A 58 -4.09 -4.34 -3.66
C GLY A 58 -4.84 -5.56 -3.15
N GLY A 59 -5.14 -5.57 -1.85
CA GLY A 59 -5.91 -6.65 -1.22
C GLY A 59 -7.32 -6.76 -1.79
N ALA A 60 -8.05 -5.65 -1.89
CA ALA A 60 -9.38 -5.63 -2.50
C ALA A 60 -9.36 -6.13 -3.96
N CYS A 61 -8.33 -5.73 -4.71
CA CYS A 61 -8.11 -6.16 -6.08
C CYS A 61 -7.95 -7.68 -6.21
N ARG A 62 -7.17 -8.30 -5.32
CA ARG A 62 -6.98 -9.75 -5.33
C ARG A 62 -8.26 -10.48 -4.94
N HIS A 63 -8.93 -9.99 -3.90
CA HIS A 63 -10.22 -10.53 -3.48
C HIS A 63 -11.26 -10.47 -4.60
N ALA A 64 -11.14 -9.49 -5.49
CA ALA A 64 -11.98 -9.33 -6.66
C ALA A 64 -11.61 -10.22 -7.88
N GLY A 65 -10.56 -11.03 -7.76
CA GLY A 65 -10.07 -11.89 -8.84
C GLY A 65 -9.42 -11.15 -10.00
N ARG A 66 -8.93 -9.92 -9.77
CA ARG A 66 -8.28 -9.12 -10.82
C ARG A 66 -6.79 -9.41 -10.91
N ALA A 67 -6.27 -9.36 -12.15
CA ALA A 67 -4.85 -9.36 -12.41
C ALA A 67 -4.20 -8.07 -11.90
N LEU A 68 -2.91 -8.13 -11.58
CA LEU A 68 -2.19 -7.01 -10.96
C LEU A 68 -2.04 -5.83 -11.94
N GLU A 69 -1.86 -6.11 -13.23
CA GLU A 69 -1.82 -5.11 -14.30
C GLU A 69 -3.11 -4.28 -14.39
N ASP A 70 -4.28 -4.90 -14.21
CA ASP A 70 -5.56 -4.19 -14.19
C ASP A 70 -5.64 -3.27 -12.99
N CYS A 71 -5.15 -3.72 -11.83
CA CYS A 71 -5.16 -2.94 -10.59
C CYS A 71 -4.31 -1.68 -10.68
N TYR A 72 -3.16 -1.73 -11.36
CA TYR A 72 -2.35 -0.56 -11.65
C TYR A 72 -3.02 0.40 -12.63
N THR A 73 -3.75 -0.13 -13.61
CA THR A 73 -4.48 0.68 -14.59
C THR A 73 -5.67 1.41 -13.94
N LEU A 74 -6.38 0.74 -13.04
CA LEU A 74 -7.51 1.31 -12.30
C LEU A 74 -7.07 2.32 -11.23
N ASN A 75 -5.86 2.18 -10.68
CA ASN A 75 -5.38 3.00 -9.56
C ASN A 75 -4.03 3.68 -9.90
N PRO A 76 -3.97 4.59 -10.88
CA PRO A 76 -2.72 5.19 -11.34
C PRO A 76 -2.05 6.10 -10.30
N LYS A 77 -2.81 6.56 -9.29
CA LYS A 77 -2.32 7.40 -8.19
C LYS A 77 -1.78 6.60 -7.00
N ALA A 78 -2.06 5.29 -6.95
CA ALA A 78 -1.65 4.45 -5.85
C ALA A 78 -0.17 4.08 -5.95
N LEU A 79 0.48 3.92 -4.80
CA LEU A 79 1.86 3.47 -4.73
C LEU A 79 1.94 2.01 -5.19
N LYS A 80 2.50 1.76 -6.37
CA LYS A 80 2.52 0.41 -6.99
C LYS A 80 3.13 -0.67 -6.08
N SER A 81 4.18 -0.33 -5.34
CA SER A 81 4.81 -1.24 -4.38
C SER A 81 3.86 -1.67 -3.26
N ALA A 82 3.10 -0.71 -2.71
CA ALA A 82 2.11 -1.01 -1.67
C ALA A 82 0.93 -1.83 -2.21
N VAL A 83 0.46 -1.52 -3.42
CA VAL A 83 -0.57 -2.31 -4.11
C VAL A 83 -0.11 -3.76 -4.31
N PHE A 84 1.13 -3.98 -4.76
CA PHE A 84 1.67 -5.33 -4.88
C PHE A 84 1.77 -6.05 -3.54
N ALA A 85 2.24 -5.37 -2.49
CA ALA A 85 2.34 -5.95 -1.15
C ALA A 85 0.96 -6.41 -0.65
N GLY A 86 -0.06 -5.56 -0.71
CA GLY A 86 -1.41 -5.91 -0.30
C GLY A 86 -2.05 -7.00 -1.17
N TRP A 87 -1.79 -7.00 -2.48
CA TRP A 87 -2.27 -8.04 -3.38
C TRP A 87 -1.69 -9.42 -3.02
N ARG A 88 -0.39 -9.48 -2.73
CA ARG A 88 0.28 -10.70 -2.29
C ARG A 88 -0.21 -11.19 -0.94
N GLU A 89 -0.27 -10.30 0.05
CA GLU A 89 -0.78 -10.62 1.38
C GLU A 89 -2.19 -11.21 1.31
N MET A 90 -3.07 -10.61 0.50
CA MET A 90 -4.41 -11.14 0.29
C MET A 90 -4.42 -12.45 -0.50
N ASN A 91 -3.56 -12.62 -1.51
CA ASN A 91 -3.45 -13.89 -2.22
C ASN A 91 -3.08 -15.03 -1.27
N ASP A 92 -2.05 -14.81 -0.45
CA ASP A 92 -1.55 -15.81 0.48
C ASP A 92 -2.63 -16.13 1.53
N TYR A 93 -3.36 -15.10 2.00
CA TYR A 93 -4.51 -15.28 2.88
C TYR A 93 -5.65 -16.09 2.24
N MET A 94 -6.05 -15.77 1.01
CA MET A 94 -7.10 -16.50 0.29
C MET A 94 -6.70 -17.94 0.01
N MET A 95 -5.44 -18.20 -0.37
CA MET A 95 -4.89 -19.53 -0.58
C MET A 95 -4.88 -20.35 0.72
N ALA A 96 -4.47 -19.74 1.84
CA ALA A 96 -4.45 -20.40 3.14
C ALA A 96 -5.86 -20.75 3.65
N ASN A 97 -6.87 -19.94 3.30
CA ASN A 97 -8.23 -20.06 3.84
C ASN A 97 -9.29 -20.54 2.84
N ASN A 98 -8.89 -20.89 1.60
CA ASN A 98 -9.79 -21.31 0.51
C ASN A 98 -10.94 -20.31 0.25
N ILE A 99 -10.63 -19.02 0.29
CA ILE A 99 -11.62 -17.97 0.04
C ILE A 99 -11.80 -17.81 -1.46
N ALA A 100 -13.05 -17.88 -1.93
CA ALA A 100 -13.38 -17.67 -3.33
C ALA A 100 -13.30 -16.17 -3.68
N GLU A 101 -12.90 -15.90 -4.92
CA GLU A 101 -12.90 -14.54 -5.47
C GLU A 101 -14.33 -14.04 -5.66
N VAL A 102 -14.57 -12.76 -5.33
CA VAL A 102 -15.86 -12.10 -5.53
C VAL A 102 -15.77 -11.27 -6.80
N PRO A 103 -16.37 -11.68 -7.93
CA PRO A 103 -16.16 -11.03 -9.21
C PRO A 103 -16.57 -9.57 -9.14
N ALA A 104 -15.65 -8.69 -9.56
CA ALA A 104 -15.93 -7.28 -9.62
C ALA A 104 -16.99 -6.98 -10.68
N GLN A 105 -18.07 -6.31 -10.26
CA GLN A 105 -19.18 -5.96 -11.15
C GLN A 105 -18.93 -4.69 -11.96
N LEU A 106 -17.91 -3.91 -11.59
CA LEU A 106 -17.57 -2.66 -12.27
C LEU A 106 -16.66 -2.95 -13.46
N THR A 107 -17.12 -2.63 -14.66
CA THR A 107 -16.26 -2.52 -15.84
C THR A 107 -15.30 -1.34 -15.62
N PRO A 108 -13.99 -1.50 -15.87
CA PRO A 108 -13.07 -0.37 -15.89
C PRO A 108 -13.64 0.74 -16.77
N PRO A 109 -13.58 2.02 -16.34
CA PRO A 109 -13.96 3.11 -17.22
C PRO A 109 -13.11 2.99 -18.49
N ALA A 110 -13.78 2.87 -19.65
CA ALA A 110 -13.09 2.90 -20.92
C ALA A 110 -12.26 4.19 -20.95
N VAL A 111 -10.94 4.07 -21.08
CA VAL A 111 -10.15 5.20 -21.54
C VAL A 111 -10.69 5.50 -22.92
N ILE A 112 -11.49 6.57 -23.05
CA ILE A 112 -11.99 7.03 -24.35
C ILE A 112 -10.80 7.68 -25.07
N THR A 113 -9.82 6.88 -25.48
CA THR A 113 -9.09 7.18 -26.70
C THR A 113 -10.07 6.88 -27.82
N ALA A 114 -10.68 7.93 -28.37
CA ALA A 114 -11.48 7.84 -29.57
C ALA A 114 -10.62 7.28 -30.70
N VAL A 115 -10.68 5.96 -30.88
CA VAL A 115 -10.33 5.32 -32.14
C VAL A 115 -11.65 5.23 -32.90
N PRO A 116 -11.77 5.81 -34.10
CA PRO A 116 -12.98 5.70 -34.90
C PRO A 116 -13.28 4.21 -35.12
N ALA A 117 -14.54 3.84 -34.93
CA ALA A 117 -15.03 2.51 -35.25
C ALA A 117 -14.88 2.27 -36.76
N GLU A 118 -13.86 1.52 -37.15
CA GLU A 118 -13.90 0.76 -38.39
C GLU A 118 -14.21 -0.69 -38.00
N ALA A 119 -15.50 -1.00 -38.01
CA ALA A 119 -15.97 -2.36 -38.03
C ALA A 119 -15.61 -2.94 -39.40
N ASP A 120 -14.58 -3.79 -39.45
CA ASP A 120 -14.51 -4.78 -40.49
C ASP A 120 -14.14 -6.15 -39.93
N HIS A 121 -14.77 -7.14 -40.52
CA HIS A 121 -14.93 -8.53 -40.11
C HIS A 121 -13.57 -9.21 -39.87
N ALA A 122 -13.22 -9.51 -38.61
CA ALA A 122 -12.20 -10.51 -38.31
C ALA A 122 -12.91 -11.86 -38.06
N PRO A 123 -12.74 -12.89 -38.91
CA PRO A 123 -13.36 -14.19 -38.68
C PRO A 123 -12.74 -14.83 -37.44
N GLY A 124 -13.59 -15.20 -36.48
CA GLY A 124 -13.20 -15.88 -35.26
C GLY A 124 -12.52 -17.22 -35.57
N ILE A 125 -11.47 -17.54 -34.82
CA ILE A 125 -10.83 -18.86 -34.85
C ILE A 125 -11.81 -19.86 -34.23
N ILE A 126 -12.42 -20.70 -35.07
CA ILE A 126 -13.20 -21.86 -34.65
C ILE A 126 -12.24 -23.04 -34.48
N PRO A 127 -12.25 -23.76 -33.34
CA PRO A 127 -11.40 -24.94 -33.16
C PRO A 127 -11.69 -25.99 -34.26
N GLY A 128 -10.65 -26.35 -35.03
CA GLY A 128 -10.72 -27.39 -36.08
C GLY A 128 -10.82 -26.90 -37.52
N GLN A 129 -10.77 -25.59 -37.79
CA GLN A 129 -10.64 -25.08 -39.16
C GLN A 129 -9.16 -24.98 -39.57
N PRO A 130 -8.77 -25.48 -40.77
CA PRO A 130 -7.41 -25.37 -41.25
C PRO A 130 -7.03 -23.90 -41.51
N PHE A 131 -5.85 -23.51 -41.04
CA PHE A 131 -5.32 -22.16 -41.18
C PHE A 131 -5.16 -21.79 -42.66
N THR A 132 -5.93 -20.82 -43.14
CA THR A 132 -5.73 -20.16 -44.42
C THR A 132 -4.87 -18.92 -44.22
N PRO A 133 -3.67 -18.85 -44.84
CA PRO A 133 -2.81 -17.68 -44.75
C PRO A 133 -3.48 -16.46 -45.36
N ILE A 134 -3.46 -15.33 -44.65
CA ILE A 134 -3.95 -14.04 -45.14
C ILE A 134 -2.95 -13.53 -46.19
N GLN A 135 -3.40 -13.38 -47.44
CA GLN A 135 -2.61 -12.80 -48.52
C GLN A 135 -2.66 -11.27 -48.43
N PRO A 136 -1.52 -10.55 -48.44
CA PRO A 136 -1.53 -9.09 -48.41
C PRO A 136 -2.11 -8.50 -49.72
N PRO A 137 -2.75 -7.31 -49.66
CA PRO A 137 -3.26 -6.63 -50.84
C PRO A 137 -2.12 -6.26 -51.80
N ARG A 138 -2.37 -6.42 -53.10
CA ARG A 138 -1.40 -6.22 -54.19
C ARG A 138 -1.18 -4.74 -54.49
#